data_AF-A0A7Z0RRR8-F1
#
_entry.id   AF-A0A7Z0RRR8-F1
#
_cell.length_a   1.000
_cell.length_b   1.000
_cell.length_c   1.000
_cell.angle_alpha   90.00
_cell.angle_beta   90.00
_cell.angle_gamma   90.00
#
_symmetry.space_group_name_H-M   'P 1'
#
loop_
_entity.id
_entity.type
_entity.pdbx_description
1 polymer ?
#
loop_
_entity_poly.entity_id
_entity_poly.type
_entity_poly.pdbx_seq_one_letter_code
_entity_poly.pdbx_strand_id
1 'polypeptide(L)'
;MDNIKEIFNYRIHQEKEKRSRYNKYIFNSHLVMFLLITVGAVIFNYSKWLESASPFQLMVVITLVFVCLAYILTVTKLKIFILEADSIFLLPLEKKYIEIKYKIIIPIIIRKIVLILLFSSIVYPMITKLNVGIIYNISFLVSMIISSILVTVI
;
A
#
# COMPACT_ATOMS: atom_id res chain seq x y z
N MET A 1 -29.91 19.51 0.45
CA MET A 1 -29.42 18.17 0.85
C MET A 1 -28.26 17.79 -0.06
N ASP A 2 -27.08 17.54 0.51
CA ASP A 2 -25.86 17.15 -0.22
C ASP A 2 -25.91 15.66 -0.63
N ASN A 3 -26.87 15.33 -1.49
CA ASN A 3 -27.27 13.96 -1.86
C ASN A 3 -26.09 13.10 -2.37
N ILE A 4 -25.11 13.69 -3.08
CA ILE A 4 -23.99 12.93 -3.64
C ILE A 4 -23.03 12.43 -2.56
N LYS A 5 -22.70 13.26 -1.56
CA LYS A 5 -21.78 12.83 -0.50
C LYS A 5 -22.32 11.61 0.22
N GLU A 6 -23.62 11.60 0.50
CA GLU A 6 -24.31 10.48 1.12
C GLU A 6 -24.28 9.22 0.23
N ILE A 7 -24.57 9.35 -1.07
CA ILE A 7 -24.49 8.24 -2.03
C ILE A 7 -23.09 7.63 -2.06
N PHE A 8 -22.04 8.44 -2.18
CA PHE A 8 -20.66 7.94 -2.22
C PHE A 8 -20.24 7.32 -0.88
N ASN A 9 -20.63 7.91 0.25
CA ASN A 9 -20.36 7.35 1.57
C ASN A 9 -21.02 5.99 1.75
N TYR A 10 -22.28 5.87 1.33
CA TYR A 10 -23.03 4.63 1.35
C TYR A 10 -22.34 3.55 0.50
N ARG A 11 -21.93 3.88 -0.72
CA ARG A 11 -21.20 2.93 -1.61
C ARG A 11 -19.86 2.50 -1.03
N ILE A 12 -19.09 3.42 -0.45
CA ILE A 12 -17.82 3.12 0.21
C ILE A 12 -18.05 2.18 1.41
N HIS A 13 -19.10 2.43 2.21
CA HIS A 13 -19.45 1.60 3.35
C HIS A 13 -19.83 0.19 2.92
N GLN A 14 -20.73 0.06 1.95
CA GLN A 14 -21.15 -1.23 1.39
C GLN A 14 -19.95 -2.04 0.86
N GLU A 15 -19.01 -1.39 0.17
CA GLU A 15 -17.79 -2.05 -0.30
C GLU A 15 -16.88 -2.51 0.85
N LYS A 16 -16.76 -1.72 1.92
CA LYS A 16 -16.01 -2.12 3.12
C LYS A 16 -16.66 -3.31 3.83
N GLU A 17 -17.97 -3.30 3.99
CA GLU A 17 -18.70 -4.41 4.62
C GLU A 17 -18.62 -5.69 3.80
N LYS A 18 -18.78 -5.60 2.47
CA LYS A 18 -18.56 -6.74 1.57
C LYS A 18 -17.15 -7.31 1.76
N ARG A 19 -16.11 -6.47 1.71
CA ARG A 19 -14.72 -6.92 1.93
C ARG A 19 -14.53 -7.58 3.29
N SER A 20 -15.04 -6.98 4.36
CA SER A 20 -14.95 -7.55 5.71
C SER A 20 -15.63 -8.92 5.79
N ARG A 21 -16.84 -9.03 5.24
CA ARG A 21 -17.59 -10.29 5.16
C ARG A 21 -16.81 -11.36 4.40
N TYR A 22 -16.23 -11.02 3.25
CA TYR A 22 -15.48 -11.98 2.44
C TYR A 22 -14.12 -12.35 3.04
N ASN A 23 -13.44 -11.41 3.71
CA ASN A 23 -12.18 -11.68 4.39
C ASN A 23 -12.31 -12.78 5.45
N LYS A 24 -13.46 -12.88 6.15
CA LYS A 24 -13.73 -13.97 7.11
C LYS A 24 -13.67 -15.36 6.47
N TYR A 25 -14.07 -15.49 5.21
CA TYR A 25 -14.01 -16.78 4.51
C TYR A 25 -12.62 -17.11 3.98
N ILE A 26 -11.83 -16.09 3.63
CA ILE A 26 -10.44 -16.25 3.19
C ILE A 26 -9.56 -16.61 4.40
N PHE A 27 -9.62 -15.80 5.47
CA PHE A 27 -8.86 -16.01 6.72
C PHE A 27 -9.58 -16.99 7.64
N ASN A 28 -9.73 -18.23 7.18
CA ASN A 28 -10.23 -19.31 8.02
C ASN A 28 -9.18 -19.73 9.07
N SER A 29 -9.59 -20.48 10.10
CA SER A 29 -8.72 -20.91 11.21
C SER A 29 -7.47 -21.66 10.74
N HIS A 30 -7.60 -22.51 9.72
CA HIS A 30 -6.48 -23.27 9.16
C HIS A 30 -5.46 -22.39 8.43
N LEU A 31 -5.93 -21.44 7.61
CA LEU A 31 -5.06 -20.51 6.87
C LEU A 31 -4.33 -19.59 7.83
N VAL A 32 -5.00 -19.07 8.87
CA VAL A 32 -4.35 -18.22 9.88
C VAL A 32 -3.23 -18.96 10.58
N MET A 33 -3.45 -20.22 10.99
CA MET A 33 -2.41 -21.05 11.60
C MET A 33 -1.23 -21.28 10.64
N PHE A 34 -1.51 -21.60 9.37
CA PHE A 34 -0.50 -21.79 8.34
C PHE A 34 0.33 -20.51 8.11
N LEU A 35 -0.32 -19.35 8.02
CA LEU A 35 0.35 -18.05 7.87
C LEU A 35 1.26 -17.75 9.06
N LEU A 36 0.82 -18.05 10.28
CA LEU A 36 1.61 -17.81 11.50
C LEU A 36 2.92 -18.61 11.48
N ILE A 37 2.84 -19.91 11.14
CA ILE A 37 4.01 -20.78 11.00
C ILE A 37 4.91 -20.31 9.86
N THR A 38 4.34 -19.98 8.70
CA THR A 38 5.08 -19.55 7.51
C THR A 38 5.81 -18.23 7.76
N VAL A 39 5.14 -17.24 8.35
CA VAL A 39 5.75 -15.96 8.73
C VAL A 39 6.87 -16.17 9.73
N GLY A 40 6.68 -17.02 10.74
CA GLY A 40 7.73 -17.39 11.69
C GLY A 40 8.95 -18.00 10.99
N ALA A 41 8.73 -18.95 10.07
CA ALA A 41 9.80 -19.58 9.30
C ALA A 41 10.53 -18.58 8.38
N VAL A 42 9.81 -17.67 7.74
CA VAL A 42 10.40 -16.61 6.89
C VAL A 42 11.27 -15.68 7.72
N ILE A 43 10.77 -15.20 8.87
CA ILE A 43 11.53 -14.29 9.76
C ILE A 43 12.79 -14.99 10.28
N PHE A 44 12.70 -16.24 10.71
CA PHE A 44 13.84 -17.01 11.22
C PHE A 44 14.91 -17.27 10.15
N ASN A 45 14.50 -17.67 8.94
CA ASN A 45 15.45 -17.89 7.84
C ASN A 45 16.06 -16.57 7.37
N TYR A 46 15.27 -15.49 7.34
CA TYR A 46 15.75 -14.16 7.01
C TYR A 46 16.84 -13.69 7.99
N SER A 47 16.62 -13.83 9.30
CA SER A 47 17.62 -13.42 10.30
C SER A 47 18.92 -14.22 10.18
N LYS A 48 18.82 -15.55 9.98
CA LYS A 48 19.97 -16.41 9.78
C LYS A 48 20.74 -16.12 8.49
N TRP A 49 20.03 -15.89 7.38
CA TRP A 49 20.65 -15.50 6.13
C TRP A 49 21.36 -14.15 6.27
N LEU A 50 20.74 -13.19 6.96
CA LEU A 50 21.30 -11.87 7.17
C LEU A 50 22.69 -11.96 7.82
N GLU A 51 22.91 -12.86 8.78
CA GLU A 51 24.19 -13.10 9.46
C GLU A 51 25.33 -13.50 8.51
N SER A 52 25.03 -14.27 7.46
CA SER A 52 26.03 -14.85 6.54
C SER A 52 26.06 -14.20 5.16
N ALA A 53 25.16 -13.24 4.90
CA ALA A 53 25.01 -12.60 3.60
C ALA A 53 26.24 -11.73 3.24
N SER A 54 26.75 -11.92 2.03
CA SER A 54 27.79 -11.06 1.47
C SER A 54 27.23 -9.67 1.10
N PRO A 55 28.05 -8.60 1.07
CA PRO A 55 27.61 -7.28 0.66
C PRO A 55 26.95 -7.24 -0.72
N PHE A 56 27.46 -8.05 -1.66
CA PHE A 56 26.89 -8.16 -3.00
C PHE A 56 25.47 -8.75 -2.98
N GLN A 57 25.26 -9.84 -2.23
CA GLN A 57 23.94 -10.45 -2.08
C GLN A 57 22.93 -9.49 -1.44
N LEU A 58 23.35 -8.77 -0.39
CA LEU A 58 22.50 -7.75 0.24
C LEU A 58 22.07 -6.69 -0.77
N MET A 59 23.01 -6.16 -1.56
CA MET A 59 22.74 -5.15 -2.56
C MET A 59 21.73 -5.64 -3.61
N VAL A 60 21.93 -6.84 -4.15
CA VAL A 60 21.02 -7.45 -5.15
C VAL A 60 19.61 -7.60 -4.58
N VAL A 61 19.47 -8.15 -3.36
CA VAL A 61 18.16 -8.37 -2.74
C VAL A 61 17.47 -7.05 -2.43
N ILE A 62 18.19 -6.06 -1.90
CA ILE A 62 17.65 -4.72 -1.63
C ILE A 62 17.12 -4.08 -2.93
N THR A 63 17.89 -4.12 -4.01
CA THR A 63 17.48 -3.57 -5.31
C THR A 63 16.22 -4.26 -5.82
N LEU A 64 16.16 -5.60 -5.77
CA LEU A 64 14.99 -6.36 -6.20
C LEU A 64 13.74 -5.98 -5.38
N VAL A 65 13.88 -5.91 -4.06
CA VAL A 65 12.81 -5.51 -3.14
C VAL A 65 12.29 -4.11 -3.47
N PHE A 66 13.18 -3.15 -3.73
CA PHE A 66 12.77 -1.80 -4.11
C PHE A 66 12.07 -1.73 -5.47
N VAL A 67 12.54 -2.49 -6.46
CA VAL A 67 11.87 -2.59 -7.77
C VAL A 67 10.47 -3.17 -7.62
N CYS A 68 10.31 -4.24 -6.85
CA CYS A 68 9.00 -4.83 -6.56
C CYS A 68 8.08 -3.83 -5.84
N LEU A 69 8.60 -3.12 -4.84
CA LEU A 69 7.85 -2.11 -4.11
C LEU A 69 7.39 -0.97 -5.03
N ALA A 70 8.28 -0.45 -5.87
CA ALA A 70 7.96 0.58 -6.85
C ALA A 70 6.86 0.11 -7.82
N TYR A 71 6.95 -1.11 -8.32
CA TYR A 71 5.94 -1.70 -9.20
C TYR A 71 4.56 -1.77 -8.50
N ILE A 72 4.51 -2.27 -7.26
CA ILE A 72 3.26 -2.35 -6.47
C ILE A 72 2.64 -0.97 -6.25
N LEU A 73 3.45 0.04 -5.94
CA LEU A 73 2.99 1.41 -5.71
C LEU A 73 2.39 2.05 -6.97
N THR A 74 2.94 1.72 -8.14
CA THR A 74 2.48 2.24 -9.44
C THR A 74 1.24 1.53 -9.96
N VAL A 75 1.17 0.20 -9.83
CA VAL A 75 0.04 -0.61 -10.33
C VAL A 75 -1.24 -0.43 -9.50
N THR A 76 -1.12 0.14 -8.29
CA THR A 76 -2.28 0.40 -7.42
C THR A 76 -3.22 1.43 -8.05
N LYS A 77 -4.29 0.94 -8.71
CA LYS A 77 -5.33 1.77 -9.33
C LYS A 77 -6.23 2.46 -8.31
N LEU A 78 -6.64 3.69 -8.62
CA LEU A 78 -7.71 4.40 -7.91
C LEU A 78 -9.05 3.73 -8.22
N LYS A 79 -9.72 3.17 -7.19
CA LYS A 79 -11.11 2.71 -7.36
C LYS A 79 -12.05 3.90 -7.22
N ILE A 80 -12.46 4.43 -8.36
CA ILE A 80 -13.42 5.52 -8.44
C ILE A 80 -14.81 4.89 -8.29
N PHE A 81 -15.58 5.27 -7.26
CA PHE A 81 -16.91 4.69 -6.94
C PHE A 81 -18.04 5.23 -7.85
N ILE A 82 -17.68 5.62 -9.08
CA ILE A 82 -18.58 6.14 -10.11
C ILE A 82 -19.10 4.94 -10.92
N LEU A 83 -20.40 4.91 -11.13
CA LEU A 83 -21.10 3.93 -11.97
C LEU A 83 -21.42 4.55 -13.34
N GLU A 84 -21.64 3.71 -14.35
CA GLU A 84 -21.99 4.20 -15.70
C GLU A 84 -23.24 5.09 -15.69
N ALA A 85 -24.23 4.76 -14.88
CA ALA A 85 -25.44 5.58 -14.71
C ALA A 85 -25.12 7.00 -14.20
N ASP A 86 -24.09 7.16 -13.36
CA ASP A 86 -23.73 8.46 -12.79
C ASP A 86 -23.23 9.45 -13.85
N SER A 87 -22.73 8.95 -14.99
CA SER A 87 -22.29 9.78 -16.11
C SER A 87 -23.42 10.61 -16.72
N ILE A 88 -24.68 10.23 -16.51
CA ILE A 88 -25.85 10.97 -16.99
C ILE A 88 -26.51 11.71 -15.82
N PHE A 89 -26.72 11.02 -14.69
CA PHE A 89 -27.49 11.57 -13.56
C PHE A 89 -26.72 12.58 -12.70
N LEU A 90 -25.38 12.50 -12.65
CA LEU A 90 -24.57 13.33 -11.76
C LEU A 90 -23.78 14.42 -12.51
N LEU A 91 -23.95 14.56 -13.83
CA LEU A 91 -23.38 15.64 -14.64
C LEU A 91 -23.68 17.04 -14.09
N PRO A 92 -24.92 17.39 -13.70
CA PRO A 92 -25.23 18.74 -13.17
C PRO A 92 -24.48 19.08 -11.88
N LEU A 93 -23.88 18.08 -11.24
CA LEU A 93 -23.25 18.18 -9.95
C LEU A 93 -21.73 17.94 -10.01
N GLU A 94 -21.13 18.04 -11.21
CA GLU A 94 -19.70 17.85 -11.46
C GLU A 94 -18.81 18.64 -10.48
N LYS A 95 -19.17 19.89 -10.18
CA LYS A 95 -18.41 20.75 -9.24
C LYS A 95 -18.26 20.14 -7.84
N LYS A 96 -19.23 19.32 -7.40
CA LYS A 96 -19.19 18.65 -6.08
C LYS A 96 -18.25 17.43 -6.05
N TYR A 97 -17.79 16.94 -7.20
CA TYR A 97 -16.84 15.81 -7.25
C TYR A 97 -15.45 16.16 -6.72
N ILE A 98 -15.08 17.44 -6.74
CA ILE A 98 -13.77 17.88 -6.21
C ILE A 98 -13.66 17.52 -4.72
N GLU A 99 -14.72 17.69 -3.94
CA GLU A 99 -14.74 17.34 -2.52
C GLU A 99 -14.68 15.82 -2.30
N ILE A 100 -15.29 15.05 -3.21
CA ILE A 100 -15.31 13.57 -3.15
C ILE A 100 -13.96 12.99 -3.57
N LYS A 101 -13.26 13.63 -4.51
CA LYS A 101 -11.92 13.25 -4.97
C LYS A 101 -10.96 13.12 -3.78
N TYR A 102 -10.90 14.13 -2.91
CA TYR A 102 -10.02 14.09 -1.73
C TYR A 102 -10.38 12.94 -0.78
N LYS A 103 -11.67 12.63 -0.61
CA LYS A 103 -12.14 11.52 0.22
C LYS A 103 -11.71 10.15 -0.29
N ILE A 104 -11.50 10.00 -1.61
CA ILE A 104 -11.01 8.77 -2.23
C ILE A 104 -9.48 8.72 -2.22
N ILE A 105 -8.81 9.83 -2.52
CA ILE A 105 -7.34 9.90 -2.64
C ILE A 105 -6.65 9.76 -1.27
N ILE A 106 -7.14 10.44 -0.22
CA ILE A 106 -6.48 10.46 1.09
C ILE A 106 -6.28 9.04 1.67
N PRO A 107 -7.30 8.16 1.73
CA PRO A 107 -7.11 6.79 2.22
C PRO A 107 -6.12 5.96 1.40
N ILE A 108 -6.00 6.24 0.10
CA ILE A 108 -5.06 5.53 -0.79
C ILE A 108 -3.64 5.99 -0.52
N ILE A 109 -3.41 7.30 -0.37
CA ILE A 109 -2.12 7.86 0.04
C ILE A 109 -1.71 7.28 1.39
N ILE A 110 -2.61 7.28 2.38
CA ILE A 110 -2.34 6.68 3.70
C ILE A 110 -1.94 5.21 3.56
N ARG A 111 -2.67 4.42 2.75
CA ARG A 111 -2.32 3.00 2.52
C ARG A 111 -0.95 2.83 1.90
N LYS A 112 -0.57 3.67 0.94
CA LYS A 112 0.75 3.64 0.30
C LYS A 112 1.86 4.01 1.29
N ILE A 113 1.65 5.05 2.11
CA ILE A 113 2.60 5.47 3.16
C ILE A 113 2.81 4.35 4.18
N VAL A 114 1.72 3.74 4.68
CA VAL A 114 1.81 2.60 5.61
C VAL A 114 2.60 1.44 4.98
N LEU A 115 2.36 1.15 3.70
CA LEU A 115 3.06 0.09 2.98
C LEU A 115 4.56 0.40 2.82
N ILE A 116 4.94 1.65 2.53
CA ILE A 116 6.33 2.10 2.46
C ILE A 116 7.03 1.94 3.82
N LEU A 117 6.36 2.34 4.92
CA LEU A 117 6.91 2.22 6.28
C LEU A 117 7.10 0.77 6.74
N LEU A 118 6.17 -0.12 6.37
CA LEU A 118 6.33 -1.56 6.65
C LEU A 118 7.52 -2.15 5.88
N PHE A 119 7.64 -1.82 4.59
CA PHE A 119 8.77 -2.28 3.79
C PHE A 119 10.11 -1.74 4.29
N SER A 120 10.17 -0.45 4.65
CA SER A 120 11.41 0.15 5.16
C SER A 120 11.85 -0.52 6.46
N SER A 121 10.92 -0.90 7.33
CA SER A 121 11.21 -1.62 8.57
C SER A 121 11.82 -2.99 8.32
N ILE A 122 11.36 -3.71 7.27
CA ILE A 122 11.90 -5.02 6.88
C ILE A 122 13.32 -4.89 6.30
N VAL A 123 13.56 -3.86 5.47
CA VAL A 123 14.84 -3.65 4.77
C VAL A 123 15.90 -2.99 5.65
N TYR A 124 15.50 -2.26 6.69
CA TYR A 124 16.40 -1.54 7.61
C TYR A 124 17.62 -2.35 8.10
N PRO A 125 17.49 -3.58 8.64
CA PRO A 125 18.64 -4.34 9.12
C PRO A 125 19.60 -4.80 8.01
N MET A 126 19.18 -4.81 6.73
CA MET A 126 20.08 -5.06 5.60
C MET A 126 20.95 -3.84 5.29
N ILE A 127 20.35 -2.66 5.37
CA ILE A 127 21.00 -1.38 5.08
C ILE A 127 22.07 -1.06 6.14
N THR A 128 21.78 -1.35 7.42
CA THR A 128 22.74 -1.14 8.51
C THR A 128 23.98 -2.02 8.35
N LYS A 129 23.85 -3.25 7.83
CA LYS A 129 25.00 -4.10 7.51
C LYS A 129 25.87 -3.59 6.38
N LEU A 130 25.27 -2.91 5.41
CA LEU A 130 26.00 -2.25 4.32
C LEU A 130 26.62 -0.92 4.76
N ASN A 131 26.38 -0.48 6.01
CA ASN A 131 26.82 0.79 6.56
C ASN A 131 26.47 2.00 5.66
N VAL A 132 25.33 1.93 4.98
CA VAL A 132 24.83 3.05 4.18
C VAL A 132 24.42 4.15 5.14
N GLY A 133 25.04 5.33 4.99
CA GLY A 133 24.81 6.46 5.88
C GLY A 133 23.32 6.80 6.04
N ILE A 134 22.92 7.12 7.28
CA ILE A 134 21.52 7.39 7.67
C ILE A 134 20.83 8.41 6.75
N ILE A 135 21.59 9.42 6.29
CA ILE A 135 21.12 10.48 5.38
C ILE A 135 20.62 9.90 4.04
N TYR A 136 21.36 8.95 3.45
CA TYR A 136 20.97 8.34 2.17
C TYR A 136 19.67 7.55 2.33
N ASN A 137 19.51 6.85 3.45
CA ASN A 137 18.30 6.06 3.73
C ASN A 137 17.07 6.96 3.86
N ILE A 138 17.19 8.06 4.61
CA ILE A 138 16.11 9.04 4.77
C ILE A 138 15.78 9.69 3.42
N SER A 139 16.79 10.10 2.65
CA SER A 139 16.58 10.71 1.33
C SER A 139 15.85 9.77 0.36
N PHE A 140 16.19 8.47 0.39
CA PHE A 140 15.55 7.46 -0.44
C PHE A 140 14.08 7.25 -0.04
N LEU A 141 13.78 7.18 1.27
CA LEU A 141 12.41 7.04 1.77
C LEU A 141 11.55 8.24 1.39
N VAL A 142 12.09 9.45 1.52
CA VAL A 142 11.39 10.69 1.14
C VAL A 142 11.10 10.69 -0.36
N SER A 143 12.06 10.29 -1.20
CA SER A 143 11.87 10.18 -2.66
C SER A 143 10.79 9.16 -3.04
N MET A 144 10.73 8.00 -2.38
CA MET A 144 9.65 7.02 -2.58
C MET A 144 8.28 7.55 -2.16
N ILE A 145 8.19 8.29 -1.06
CA ILE A 145 6.92 8.89 -0.63
C ILE A 145 6.46 9.93 -1.65
N ILE A 146 7.35 10.83 -2.09
CA ILE A 146 7.04 11.86 -3.08
C ILE A 146 6.56 11.24 -4.40
N SER A 147 7.30 10.26 -4.93
CA SER A 147 6.93 9.57 -6.17
C SER A 147 5.58 8.84 -6.03
N SER A 148 5.31 8.22 -4.89
CA SER A 148 4.03 7.55 -4.65
C SER A 148 2.85 8.51 -4.62
N ILE A 149 3.02 9.71 -4.05
CA ILE A 149 2.00 10.76 -4.02
C ILE A 149 1.78 11.29 -5.43
N LEU A 150 2.86 11.59 -6.16
CA LEU A 150 2.79 12.08 -7.54
C LEU A 150 1.99 11.12 -8.44
N VAL A 151 2.31 9.84 -8.41
CA VAL A 151 1.61 8.79 -9.19
C VAL A 151 0.13 8.64 -8.79
N THR A 152 -0.25 9.07 -7.59
CA THR A 152 -1.65 8.98 -7.12
C THR A 152 -2.47 10.23 -7.49
N VAL A 153 -1.81 11.37 -7.74
CA VAL A 153 -2.45 12.65 -8.04
C VAL A 153 -2.60 12.87 -9.55
N ILE A 154 -1.66 12.34 -10.36
CA ILE A 154 -1.74 12.26 -11.83
C ILE A 154 -2.79 11.23 -12.23
#